data_AF-A0A0F9AI91-F1
#
_entry.id   AF-A0A0F9AI91-F1
#
_cell.length_a   1.000
_cell.length_b   1.000
_cell.length_c   1.000
_cell.angle_alpha   90.00
_cell.angle_beta   90.00
_cell.angle_gamma   90.00
#
_symmetry.space_group_name_H-M   'P 1'
#
loop_
_entity.id
_entity.type
_entity.pdbx_description
1 polymer ?
#
loop_
_entity_poly.entity_id
_entity_poly.type
_entity_poly.pdbx_seq_one_letter_code
_entity_poly.pdbx_strand_id
1 'polypeptide(L)'
;MAKQAPRQGRRGSPKTSAGSSRTAVDPRAGAETPARKPDPGESYRPPYGDLAELNTCRILLDSVGGEHLAEIADDYLGLLGTSCATYEKNGDYALGIFTSGWCRLLDAASRALCGTDDNAEALACGQWLCHESCWRDASKASIESGQPVDIECHGGIHLYAVPIRAGGEVVGSVNFGYGDPPTDPERLRQIAERYQLDVDDLRKQTEAYKTRPPVVIETAKRSLLTCAKLVGRTVEHRQAHEQVQSLAKFPSENPGPVLRIASDGALLHANPASEPLLAEWRCEIGQSVPQPWRDLVVEVLASGSPKQVEHELGDQVLALTIAPLAEAGYVNLYARDVTGQKQAEEQLRHSQKMEAVGLLAGGIAHYFRNRLMVVKWCADRLLEQSLVNDEGRAEVAQIVAATGRSAELTSQLLAFSRRDMLRPKVMD
;
A
#
# COMPACT_ATOMS: atom_id res chain seq x y z
N MET A 1 -8.20 42.33 44.77
CA MET A 1 -8.39 43.80 44.74
C MET A 1 -7.22 44.38 43.92
N ALA A 2 -7.39 45.25 42.92
CA ALA A 2 -7.82 46.66 43.01
C ALA A 2 -6.86 47.49 43.90
N LYS A 3 -6.35 48.70 43.57
CA LYS A 3 -6.64 49.74 42.52
C LYS A 3 -5.45 50.76 42.55
N GLN A 4 -5.16 51.70 41.62
CA GLN A 4 -5.68 52.14 40.30
C GLN A 4 -4.67 53.12 39.62
N ALA A 5 -4.83 53.45 38.32
CA ALA A 5 -4.29 54.69 37.67
C ALA A 5 -5.28 55.89 37.87
N PRO A 6 -5.16 57.12 37.28
CA PRO A 6 -4.16 57.70 36.33
C PRO A 6 -3.81 59.21 36.58
N ARG A 7 -3.12 59.87 35.61
CA ARG A 7 -3.27 61.28 35.08
C ARG A 7 -1.96 61.72 34.37
N GLN A 8 -1.87 62.32 33.18
CA GLN A 8 -2.61 63.35 32.39
C GLN A 8 -2.05 64.78 32.46
N GLY A 9 -1.51 65.25 31.33
CA GLY A 9 -1.31 66.66 30.90
C GLY A 9 -0.79 66.64 29.45
N ARG A 10 -1.51 67.10 28.42
CA ARG A 10 -1.78 68.51 28.00
C ARG A 10 -0.48 69.29 27.71
N ARG A 11 -0.29 69.96 26.56
CA ARG A 11 -1.20 70.39 25.46
C ARG A 11 -0.35 70.68 24.19
N GLY A 12 -0.92 70.60 22.97
CA GLY A 12 -0.27 71.20 21.79
C GLY A 12 -0.75 70.73 20.40
N SER A 13 -1.58 71.51 19.73
CA SER A 13 -1.95 71.41 18.30
C SER A 13 -2.55 72.75 17.84
N PRO A 14 -2.75 73.04 16.54
CA PRO A 14 -2.28 72.37 15.32
C PRO A 14 -1.57 73.35 14.34
N LYS A 15 -1.10 72.85 13.18
CA LYS A 15 -1.21 73.58 11.90
C LYS A 15 -1.07 72.66 10.69
N THR A 16 -1.57 73.13 9.54
CA THR A 16 -1.86 72.37 8.33
C THR A 16 -0.85 72.60 7.20
N SER A 17 -0.54 71.56 6.45
CA SER A 17 -0.35 71.66 4.98
C SER A 17 -0.67 70.32 4.34
N ALA A 18 -1.15 70.34 3.09
CA ALA A 18 -1.39 69.14 2.29
C ALA A 18 -0.38 69.13 1.12
N GLY A 19 0.16 67.96 0.80
CA GLY A 19 1.13 67.78 -0.28
C GLY A 19 0.90 66.45 -0.98
N SER A 20 0.19 66.47 -2.10
CA SER A 20 0.06 65.30 -2.97
C SER A 20 1.28 65.20 -3.87
N SER A 21 1.96 64.06 -3.85
CA SER A 21 3.03 63.71 -4.80
C SER A 21 2.68 62.39 -5.48
N ARG A 22 2.79 62.38 -6.82
CA ARG A 22 2.47 61.23 -7.66
C ARG A 22 3.63 60.23 -7.67
N THR A 23 3.32 58.94 -7.69
CA THR A 23 4.27 57.91 -8.11
C THR A 23 4.65 58.14 -9.58
N ALA A 24 5.94 58.26 -9.86
CA ALA A 24 6.46 58.30 -11.22
C ALA A 24 6.71 56.86 -11.71
N VAL A 25 6.35 56.59 -12.96
CA VAL A 25 6.72 55.36 -13.67
C VAL A 25 8.03 55.63 -14.41
N ASP A 26 9.04 54.79 -14.24
CA ASP A 26 10.34 54.92 -14.91
C ASP A 26 10.33 54.17 -16.27
N PRO A 27 10.42 54.86 -17.42
CA PRO A 27 10.25 54.25 -18.74
C PRO A 27 11.60 53.80 -19.33
N ARG A 28 12.27 52.82 -18.73
CA ARG A 28 13.58 52.32 -19.22
C ARG A 28 13.87 50.82 -19.05
N ALA A 29 12.85 49.98 -19.13
CA ALA A 29 13.02 48.53 -19.35
C ALA A 29 13.24 48.26 -20.85
N GLY A 30 14.50 48.14 -21.28
CA GLY A 30 14.85 47.99 -22.70
C GLY A 30 16.35 47.85 -22.95
N ALA A 31 16.93 46.74 -22.49
CA ALA A 31 18.30 46.35 -22.80
C ALA A 31 18.33 44.82 -22.95
N GLU A 32 18.66 44.33 -24.14
CA GLU A 32 18.75 42.89 -24.43
C GLU A 32 20.00 42.31 -23.76
N THR A 33 19.83 41.30 -22.92
CA THR A 33 20.95 40.54 -22.36
C THR A 33 21.62 39.78 -23.52
N PRO A 34 22.93 39.96 -23.80
CA PRO A 34 23.57 39.30 -24.92
C PRO A 34 23.56 37.78 -24.73
N ALA A 35 23.11 37.05 -25.76
CA ALA A 35 22.99 35.60 -25.71
C ALA A 35 24.34 34.95 -25.36
N ARG A 36 24.40 34.27 -24.20
CA ARG A 36 25.56 33.49 -23.76
C ARG A 36 25.79 32.37 -24.79
N LYS A 37 27.01 32.25 -25.31
CA LYS A 37 27.39 31.08 -26.12
C LYS A 37 27.26 29.81 -25.26
N PRO A 38 26.67 28.72 -25.77
CA PRO A 38 26.51 27.49 -24.99
C PRO A 38 27.88 26.92 -24.62
N ASP A 39 27.99 26.41 -23.39
CA ASP A 39 29.20 25.75 -22.92
C ASP A 39 29.33 24.35 -23.55
N PRO A 40 30.55 23.83 -23.84
CA PRO A 40 30.74 22.56 -24.55
C PRO A 40 30.27 21.28 -23.82
N GLY A 41 29.58 21.41 -22.68
CA GLY A 41 29.13 20.31 -21.82
C GLY A 41 27.69 20.42 -21.31
N GLU A 42 26.88 21.39 -21.78
CA GLU A 42 25.45 21.41 -21.46
C GLU A 42 24.71 20.32 -22.26
N SER A 43 24.31 19.26 -21.57
CA SER A 43 23.41 18.24 -22.14
C SER A 43 22.08 18.89 -22.52
N TYR A 44 21.65 18.65 -23.76
CA TYR A 44 20.43 19.25 -24.30
C TYR A 44 19.21 18.74 -23.54
N ARG A 45 18.52 19.66 -22.88
CA ARG A 45 17.19 19.44 -22.33
C ARG A 45 16.16 19.84 -23.39
N PRO A 46 15.19 18.97 -23.74
CA PRO A 46 14.09 19.36 -24.60
C PRO A 46 13.29 20.52 -24.00
N PRO A 47 12.65 21.38 -24.82
CA PRO A 47 11.91 22.55 -24.33
C PRO A 47 10.70 22.19 -23.47
N TYR A 48 10.22 20.94 -23.57
CA TYR A 48 9.09 20.40 -22.83
C TYR A 48 9.48 19.69 -21.51
N GLY A 49 10.74 19.69 -21.10
CA GLY A 49 11.20 19.04 -19.87
C GLY A 49 11.50 17.54 -20.03
N ASP A 50 11.49 16.81 -18.91
CA ASP A 50 11.73 15.35 -18.87
C ASP A 50 10.41 14.58 -18.80
N LEU A 51 10.18 13.69 -19.77
CA LEU A 51 8.97 12.86 -19.85
C LEU A 51 8.98 11.72 -18.82
N ALA A 52 10.13 11.41 -18.21
CA ALA A 52 10.22 10.45 -17.11
C ALA A 52 9.50 10.93 -15.83
N GLU A 53 9.17 12.23 -15.71
CA GLU A 53 8.33 12.76 -14.63
C GLU A 53 6.87 12.28 -14.72
N LEU A 54 6.40 11.88 -15.91
CA LEU A 54 5.05 11.33 -16.14
C LEU A 54 4.97 9.80 -15.94
N ASN A 55 6.09 9.13 -15.64
CA ASN A 55 6.16 7.67 -15.62
C ASN A 55 5.39 7.08 -14.43
N THR A 56 4.39 6.24 -14.75
CA THR A 56 3.48 5.55 -13.82
C THR A 56 3.85 4.08 -13.60
N CYS A 57 4.48 3.43 -14.57
CA CYS A 57 4.84 2.00 -14.48
C CYS A 57 6.07 1.75 -13.60
N ARG A 58 7.05 2.66 -13.62
CA ARG A 58 8.23 2.77 -12.75
C ARG A 58 9.19 1.57 -12.68
N ILE A 59 8.95 0.46 -13.38
CA ILE A 59 9.74 -0.79 -13.23
C ILE A 59 11.22 -0.55 -13.53
N LEU A 60 11.55 0.13 -14.62
CA LEU A 60 12.92 0.47 -14.98
C LEU A 60 13.48 1.60 -14.10
N LEU A 61 12.68 2.66 -13.86
CA LEU A 61 13.13 3.81 -13.07
C LEU A 61 13.44 3.48 -11.61
N ASP A 62 12.60 2.73 -10.90
CA ASP A 62 12.80 2.44 -9.47
C ASP A 62 13.82 1.28 -9.24
N SER A 63 14.12 0.52 -10.30
CA SER A 63 15.12 -0.54 -10.28
C SER A 63 16.53 -0.10 -10.64
N VAL A 64 16.66 0.86 -11.57
CA VAL A 64 17.95 1.25 -12.17
C VAL A 64 18.26 2.73 -11.94
N GLY A 65 17.25 3.61 -11.96
CA GLY A 65 17.41 5.05 -11.87
C GLY A 65 17.74 5.71 -13.21
N GLY A 66 17.19 6.91 -13.44
CA GLY A 66 17.37 7.66 -14.70
C GLY A 66 18.83 8.00 -15.02
N GLU A 67 19.63 8.31 -13.99
CA GLU A 67 21.07 8.61 -14.16
C GLU A 67 21.85 7.40 -14.70
N HIS A 68 21.74 6.22 -14.07
CA HIS A 68 22.38 5.00 -14.57
C HIS A 68 21.82 4.56 -15.94
N LEU A 69 20.53 4.78 -16.23
CA LEU A 69 19.98 4.54 -17.57
C LEU A 69 20.64 5.46 -18.62
N ALA A 70 20.93 6.72 -18.26
CA ALA A 70 21.65 7.65 -19.13
C ALA A 70 23.12 7.28 -19.31
N GLU A 71 23.82 6.85 -18.25
CA GLU A 71 25.20 6.32 -18.33
C GLU A 71 25.27 5.09 -19.25
N ILE A 72 24.35 4.12 -19.07
CA ILE A 72 24.22 2.92 -19.91
C ILE A 72 23.85 3.26 -21.36
N ALA A 73 23.28 4.44 -21.62
CA ALA A 73 23.00 4.94 -22.96
C ALA A 73 24.21 5.61 -23.62
N ASP A 74 25.09 6.27 -22.85
CA ASP A 74 26.27 6.96 -23.39
C ASP A 74 27.27 6.00 -24.05
N ASP A 75 27.39 4.77 -23.53
CA ASP A 75 28.19 3.66 -24.09
C ASP A 75 27.98 3.41 -25.60
N TYR A 76 26.77 3.67 -26.13
CA TYR A 76 26.48 3.58 -27.57
C TYR A 76 26.08 4.92 -28.21
N LEU A 77 25.58 5.90 -27.44
CA LEU A 77 25.38 7.26 -27.96
C LEU A 77 26.69 7.97 -28.28
N GLY A 78 27.78 7.72 -27.54
CA GLY A 78 29.12 8.24 -27.87
C GLY A 78 29.65 7.73 -29.22
N LEU A 79 29.21 6.54 -29.65
CA LEU A 79 29.55 5.98 -30.97
C LEU A 79 28.72 6.57 -32.11
N LEU A 80 27.45 6.88 -31.85
CA LEU A 80 26.49 7.29 -32.89
C LEU A 80 26.26 8.80 -32.95
N GLY A 81 26.16 9.50 -31.83
CA GLY A 81 25.82 10.92 -31.75
C GLY A 81 24.43 11.22 -32.30
N THR A 82 23.44 10.37 -32.00
CA THR A 82 22.08 10.39 -32.53
C THR A 82 21.03 10.70 -31.46
N SER A 83 20.18 9.74 -31.10
CA SER A 83 19.14 9.85 -30.07
C SER A 83 18.82 8.47 -29.51
N CYS A 84 18.39 8.41 -28.25
CA CYS A 84 17.98 7.21 -27.54
C CYS A 84 16.67 7.45 -26.81
N ALA A 85 15.81 6.43 -26.72
CA ALA A 85 14.70 6.40 -25.77
C ALA A 85 14.58 5.02 -25.11
N THR A 86 14.31 5.02 -23.81
CA THR A 86 13.98 3.83 -23.02
C THR A 86 12.55 3.94 -22.55
N TYR A 87 11.74 2.91 -22.81
CA TYR A 87 10.34 2.84 -22.43
C TYR A 87 10.08 1.70 -21.45
N GLU A 88 9.22 1.96 -20.47
CA GLU A 88 8.57 0.94 -19.66
C GLU A 88 7.62 0.07 -20.51
N LYS A 89 7.18 -1.08 -19.97
CA LYS A 89 6.27 -2.02 -20.66
C LYS A 89 4.97 -1.41 -21.18
N ASN A 90 4.47 -0.34 -20.55
CA ASN A 90 3.22 0.32 -20.90
C ASN A 90 3.37 1.49 -21.91
N GLY A 91 4.58 1.99 -22.14
CA GLY A 91 4.85 3.16 -22.99
C GLY A 91 5.33 4.41 -22.27
N ASP A 92 5.42 4.39 -20.94
CA ASP A 92 6.00 5.50 -20.19
C ASP A 92 7.49 5.65 -20.48
N TYR A 93 8.00 6.89 -20.55
CA TYR A 93 9.43 7.14 -20.68
C TYR A 93 10.17 6.78 -19.39
N ALA A 94 11.20 5.95 -19.51
CA ALA A 94 12.24 5.78 -18.49
C ALA A 94 13.51 6.59 -18.81
N LEU A 95 13.70 6.98 -20.08
CA LEU A 95 14.78 7.87 -20.53
C LEU A 95 14.47 8.44 -21.91
N GLY A 96 14.82 9.71 -22.17
CA GLY A 96 14.91 10.29 -23.52
C GLY A 96 16.15 11.17 -23.68
N ILE A 97 16.99 10.89 -24.69
CA ILE A 97 18.21 11.66 -24.97
C ILE A 97 18.28 12.00 -26.47
N PHE A 98 18.51 13.28 -26.79
CA PHE A 98 18.66 13.77 -28.16
C PHE A 98 20.00 14.50 -28.31
N THR A 99 20.93 13.93 -29.07
CA THR A 99 22.29 14.49 -29.28
C THR A 99 22.49 15.10 -30.67
N SER A 100 21.90 14.54 -31.74
CA SER A 100 22.00 15.13 -33.09
C SER A 100 21.06 16.32 -33.30
N GLY A 101 21.50 17.31 -34.08
CA GLY A 101 20.67 18.46 -34.47
C GLY A 101 19.45 18.07 -35.30
N TRP A 102 19.57 17.05 -36.16
CA TRP A 102 18.45 16.47 -36.93
C TRP A 102 17.32 15.98 -36.02
N CYS A 103 17.65 15.11 -35.05
CA CYS A 103 16.65 14.58 -34.12
C CYS A 103 16.02 15.69 -33.26
N ARG A 104 16.82 16.66 -32.78
CA ARG A 104 16.33 17.80 -31.98
C ARG A 104 15.36 18.69 -32.75
N LEU A 105 15.66 18.98 -34.02
CA LEU A 105 14.81 19.81 -34.89
C LEU A 105 13.48 19.10 -35.18
N LEU A 106 13.53 17.83 -35.59
CA LEU A 106 12.33 17.07 -35.90
C LEU A 106 11.46 16.81 -34.66
N ASP A 107 12.07 16.52 -33.50
CA ASP A 107 11.32 16.31 -32.26
C ASP A 107 10.63 17.59 -31.77
N ALA A 108 11.33 18.72 -31.76
CA ALA A 108 10.74 20.00 -31.38
C ALA A 108 9.58 20.41 -32.33
N ALA A 109 9.75 20.22 -33.65
CA ALA A 109 8.70 20.46 -34.62
C ALA A 109 7.51 19.51 -34.42
N SER A 110 7.79 18.22 -34.23
CA SER A 110 6.77 17.20 -33.99
C SER A 110 5.98 17.43 -32.70
N ARG A 111 6.62 17.95 -31.65
CA ARG A 111 5.98 18.35 -30.39
C ARG A 111 5.07 19.56 -30.55
N ALA A 112 5.37 20.46 -31.50
CA ALA A 112 4.51 21.59 -31.83
C ALA A 112 3.22 21.18 -32.56
N LEU A 113 3.26 20.12 -33.37
CA LEU A 113 2.06 19.56 -34.05
C LEU A 113 0.96 19.11 -33.07
N CYS A 114 1.30 18.89 -31.79
CA CYS A 114 0.37 18.45 -30.76
C CYS A 114 -0.63 19.54 -30.31
N GLY A 115 -0.32 20.82 -30.54
CA GLY A 115 -1.24 21.94 -30.26
C GLY A 115 -1.56 22.22 -28.78
N THR A 116 -0.84 21.60 -27.84
CA THR A 116 -1.02 21.74 -26.38
C THR A 116 0.33 21.87 -25.69
N ASP A 117 0.39 22.57 -24.55
CA ASP A 117 1.58 22.63 -23.69
C ASP A 117 1.66 21.44 -22.71
N ASP A 118 0.56 20.71 -22.49
CA ASP A 118 0.54 19.53 -21.63
C ASP A 118 1.22 18.32 -22.31
N ASN A 119 2.14 17.66 -21.61
CA ASN A 119 2.90 16.54 -22.16
C ASN A 119 2.13 15.22 -22.18
N ALA A 120 1.20 14.98 -21.24
CA ALA A 120 0.36 13.79 -21.27
C ALA A 120 -0.67 13.87 -22.41
N GLU A 121 -1.26 15.05 -22.65
CA GLU A 121 -2.08 15.30 -23.84
C GLU A 121 -1.26 15.16 -25.13
N ALA A 122 -0.05 15.73 -25.19
CA ALA A 122 0.81 15.66 -26.37
C ALA A 122 1.25 14.22 -26.71
N LEU A 123 1.51 13.37 -25.71
CA LEU A 123 1.80 11.95 -25.92
C LEU A 123 0.55 11.17 -26.38
N ALA A 124 -0.64 11.52 -25.89
CA ALA A 124 -1.89 10.84 -26.25
C ALA A 124 -2.47 11.24 -27.62
N CYS A 125 -2.08 12.40 -28.18
CA CYS A 125 -2.72 12.95 -29.39
C CYS A 125 -2.33 12.27 -30.72
N GLY A 126 -1.28 11.45 -30.74
CA GLY A 126 -0.76 10.78 -31.94
C GLY A 126 -0.15 11.70 -33.01
N GLN A 127 -0.08 13.02 -32.79
CA GLN A 127 0.58 13.98 -33.69
C GLN A 127 2.08 14.11 -33.42
N TRP A 128 2.58 13.57 -32.31
CA TRP A 128 4.01 13.55 -31.98
C TRP A 128 4.74 12.44 -32.75
N LEU A 129 4.80 12.55 -34.09
CA LEU A 129 5.51 11.67 -35.04
C LEU A 129 6.87 11.13 -34.55
N CYS A 130 7.67 11.93 -33.83
CA CYS A 130 8.93 11.48 -33.22
C CYS A 130 8.72 10.52 -32.05
N HIS A 131 7.78 10.81 -31.13
CA HIS A 131 7.33 9.84 -30.13
C HIS A 131 6.73 8.59 -30.79
N GLU A 132 5.79 8.73 -31.73
CA GLU A 132 5.15 7.61 -32.41
C GLU A 132 6.17 6.66 -33.07
N SER A 133 7.20 7.20 -33.72
CA SER A 133 8.26 6.39 -34.33
C SER A 133 9.05 5.60 -33.29
N CYS A 134 9.45 6.25 -32.19
CA CYS A 134 10.29 5.65 -31.14
C CYS A 134 9.51 4.68 -30.23
N TRP A 135 8.28 5.03 -29.88
CA TRP A 135 7.36 4.25 -29.05
C TRP A 135 6.56 3.26 -29.88
N ARG A 136 5.50 3.72 -30.56
CA ARG A 136 4.47 2.88 -31.20
C ARG A 136 5.07 1.96 -32.28
N ASP A 137 5.90 2.51 -33.15
CA ASP A 137 6.37 1.79 -34.34
C ASP A 137 7.61 0.92 -34.05
N ALA A 138 8.51 1.37 -33.17
CA ALA A 138 9.74 0.64 -32.83
C ALA A 138 9.67 -0.10 -31.47
N SER A 139 9.56 0.62 -30.35
CA SER A 139 9.73 0.03 -29.01
C SER A 139 8.57 -0.86 -28.58
N LYS A 140 7.33 -0.49 -28.90
CA LYS A 140 6.15 -1.30 -28.64
C LYS A 140 6.15 -2.58 -29.47
N ALA A 141 6.49 -2.51 -30.76
CA ALA A 141 6.67 -3.69 -31.60
C ALA A 141 7.80 -4.62 -31.09
N SER A 142 8.88 -4.05 -30.55
CA SER A 142 9.97 -4.76 -29.86
C SER A 142 9.47 -5.48 -28.59
N ILE A 143 8.60 -4.84 -27.80
CA ILE A 143 7.97 -5.44 -26.62
C ILE A 143 7.01 -6.58 -27.00
N GLU A 144 6.10 -6.33 -27.93
CA GLU A 144 5.04 -7.27 -28.33
C GLU A 144 5.58 -8.51 -29.07
N SER A 145 6.57 -8.33 -29.96
CA SER A 145 7.27 -9.46 -30.60
C SER A 145 8.27 -10.14 -29.68
N GLY A 146 8.78 -9.42 -28.66
CA GLY A 146 9.87 -9.85 -27.81
C GLY A 146 11.20 -10.06 -28.55
N GLN A 147 11.37 -9.44 -29.73
CA GLN A 147 12.55 -9.49 -30.60
C GLN A 147 13.04 -8.07 -30.96
N PRO A 148 14.30 -7.91 -31.41
CA PRO A 148 14.77 -6.65 -31.97
C PRO A 148 13.95 -6.21 -33.18
N VAL A 149 13.65 -4.90 -33.25
CA VAL A 149 12.92 -4.26 -34.36
C VAL A 149 13.80 -3.19 -35.00
N ASP A 150 13.76 -3.12 -36.33
CA ASP A 150 14.55 -2.19 -37.15
C ASP A 150 13.63 -1.57 -38.21
N ILE A 151 13.42 -0.26 -38.15
CA ILE A 151 12.50 0.48 -39.03
C ILE A 151 13.11 1.81 -39.49
N GLU A 152 12.60 2.39 -40.56
CA GLU A 152 12.82 3.81 -40.87
C GLU A 152 11.78 4.65 -40.11
N CYS A 153 12.21 5.72 -39.43
CA CYS A 153 11.33 6.63 -38.70
C CYS A 153 10.67 7.65 -39.63
N HIS A 154 9.66 8.38 -39.13
CA HIS A 154 8.99 9.44 -39.89
C HIS A 154 9.95 10.56 -40.37
N GLY A 155 11.13 10.68 -39.75
CA GLY A 155 12.22 11.59 -40.10
C GLY A 155 13.32 11.00 -40.99
N GLY A 156 13.13 9.83 -41.60
CA GLY A 156 14.00 9.30 -42.66
C GLY A 156 15.35 8.70 -42.22
N ILE A 157 15.59 8.54 -40.92
CA ILE A 157 16.70 7.75 -40.37
C ILE A 157 16.16 6.43 -39.79
N HIS A 158 17.03 5.44 -39.54
CA HIS A 158 16.59 4.19 -38.92
C HIS A 158 16.44 4.31 -37.40
N LEU A 159 15.57 3.50 -36.81
CA LEU A 159 15.47 3.21 -35.38
C LEU A 159 15.70 1.72 -35.15
N TYR A 160 16.62 1.39 -34.24
CA TYR A 160 16.84 0.02 -33.77
C TYR A 160 16.39 -0.10 -32.31
N ALA A 161 15.37 -0.91 -32.06
CA ALA A 161 14.79 -1.15 -30.74
C ALA A 161 15.03 -2.59 -30.28
N VAL A 162 15.27 -2.80 -28.97
CA VAL A 162 15.46 -4.12 -28.37
C VAL A 162 14.70 -4.26 -27.03
N PRO A 163 14.11 -5.43 -26.75
CA PRO A 163 13.33 -5.64 -25.54
C PRO A 163 14.24 -5.85 -24.32
N ILE A 164 13.91 -5.18 -23.23
CA ILE A 164 14.53 -5.35 -21.91
C ILE A 164 13.79 -6.49 -21.21
N ARG A 165 14.53 -7.50 -20.74
CA ARG A 165 13.95 -8.71 -20.13
C ARG A 165 14.47 -8.98 -18.72
N ALA A 166 13.56 -9.21 -17.79
CA ALA A 166 13.83 -9.56 -16.39
C ALA A 166 12.98 -10.79 -16.02
N GLY A 167 13.57 -11.82 -15.41
CA GLY A 167 12.87 -13.05 -15.04
C GLY A 167 12.26 -13.83 -16.24
N GLY A 168 12.69 -13.51 -17.47
CA GLY A 168 12.13 -14.04 -18.72
C GLY A 168 11.05 -13.16 -19.37
N GLU A 169 10.31 -12.38 -18.60
CA GLU A 169 9.33 -11.41 -19.11
C GLU A 169 10.00 -10.21 -19.78
N VAL A 170 9.29 -9.58 -20.72
CA VAL A 170 9.65 -8.24 -21.20
C VAL A 170 9.11 -7.21 -20.22
N VAL A 171 9.96 -6.29 -19.77
CA VAL A 171 9.63 -5.21 -18.83
C VAL A 171 9.74 -3.81 -19.45
N GLY A 172 10.23 -3.71 -20.68
CA GLY A 172 10.35 -2.47 -21.44
C GLY A 172 11.12 -2.67 -22.74
N SER A 173 11.50 -1.59 -23.42
CA SER A 173 12.36 -1.61 -24.60
C SER A 173 13.22 -0.36 -24.66
N VAL A 174 14.45 -0.51 -25.14
CA VAL A 174 15.38 0.60 -25.40
C VAL A 174 15.70 0.65 -26.89
N ASN A 175 15.78 1.86 -27.45
CA ASN A 175 16.07 2.07 -28.87
C ASN A 175 17.07 3.21 -29.08
N PHE A 176 17.74 3.20 -30.24
CA PHE A 176 18.46 4.37 -30.75
C PHE A 176 18.14 4.66 -32.22
N GLY A 177 18.35 5.92 -32.62
CA GLY A 177 18.38 6.33 -34.03
C GLY A 177 19.75 6.08 -34.68
N TYR A 178 19.80 5.70 -35.95
CA TYR A 178 21.05 5.53 -36.70
C TYR A 178 20.88 5.73 -38.22
N GLY A 179 22.00 5.86 -38.93
CA GLY A 179 22.03 6.13 -40.37
C GLY A 179 22.05 7.62 -40.68
N ASP A 180 22.14 7.97 -41.96
CA ASP A 180 22.21 9.35 -42.42
C ASP A 180 20.81 9.91 -42.75
N PRO A 181 20.51 11.18 -42.42
CA PRO A 181 19.34 11.87 -42.93
C PRO A 181 19.30 11.87 -44.46
N PRO A 182 18.10 11.84 -45.08
CA PRO A 182 18.00 11.80 -46.53
C PRO A 182 18.54 13.09 -47.16
N THR A 183 19.39 12.92 -48.16
CA THR A 183 19.95 14.00 -49.00
C THR A 183 19.12 14.29 -50.25
N ASP A 184 18.17 13.42 -50.59
CA ASP A 184 17.31 13.59 -51.76
C ASP A 184 16.36 14.80 -51.59
N PRO A 185 16.33 15.75 -52.56
CA PRO A 185 15.51 16.96 -52.44
C PRO A 185 14.01 16.73 -52.36
N GLU A 186 13.48 15.61 -52.83
CA GLU A 186 12.04 15.31 -52.82
C GLU A 186 11.63 14.66 -51.49
N ARG A 187 12.42 13.70 -50.99
CA ARG A 187 12.28 13.17 -49.63
C ARG A 187 12.38 14.27 -48.57
N LEU A 188 13.28 15.26 -48.76
CA LEU A 188 13.39 16.42 -47.89
C LEU A 188 12.16 17.33 -47.92
N ARG A 189 11.48 17.50 -49.06
CA ARG A 189 10.18 18.22 -49.12
C ARG A 189 9.10 17.47 -48.34
N GLN A 190 9.02 16.15 -48.51
CA GLN A 190 8.00 15.32 -47.86
C GLN A 190 8.17 15.28 -46.34
N ILE A 191 9.40 15.35 -45.83
CA ILE A 191 9.67 15.50 -44.38
C ILE A 191 9.34 16.94 -43.94
N ALA A 192 9.73 17.97 -44.70
CA ALA A 192 9.43 19.36 -44.37
C ALA A 192 7.91 19.63 -44.27
N GLU A 193 7.13 19.14 -45.24
CA GLU A 193 5.66 19.23 -45.24
C GLU A 193 5.05 18.48 -44.04
N ARG A 194 5.49 17.24 -43.80
CA ARG A 194 5.03 16.41 -42.68
C ARG A 194 5.28 17.03 -41.30
N TYR A 195 6.42 17.69 -41.12
CA TYR A 195 6.83 18.31 -39.85
C TYR A 195 6.55 19.83 -39.78
N GLN A 196 5.95 20.42 -40.82
CA GLN A 196 5.69 21.87 -40.96
C GLN A 196 6.96 22.73 -40.79
N LEU A 197 8.07 22.28 -41.38
CA LEU A 197 9.39 22.91 -41.33
C LEU A 197 9.81 23.53 -42.67
N ASP A 198 10.82 24.40 -42.65
CA ASP A 198 11.53 24.82 -43.86
C ASP A 198 12.48 23.71 -44.34
N VAL A 199 12.44 23.42 -45.65
CA VAL A 199 13.35 22.49 -46.32
C VAL A 199 14.81 22.93 -46.17
N ASP A 200 15.08 24.25 -46.15
CA ASP A 200 16.44 24.77 -45.98
C ASP A 200 16.99 24.55 -44.56
N ASP A 201 16.14 24.50 -43.53
CA ASP A 201 16.59 24.11 -42.18
C ASP A 201 16.90 22.62 -42.08
N LEU A 202 16.12 21.76 -42.75
CA LEU A 202 16.48 20.34 -42.89
C LEU A 202 17.81 20.17 -43.63
N ARG A 203 18.04 20.87 -44.76
CA ARG A 203 19.31 20.81 -45.51
C ARG A 203 20.51 21.15 -44.62
N LYS A 204 20.43 22.24 -43.84
CA LYS A 204 21.49 22.63 -42.88
C LYS A 204 21.78 21.52 -41.86
N GLN A 205 20.77 20.80 -41.37
CA GLN A 205 20.97 19.69 -40.45
C GLN A 205 21.56 18.45 -41.13
N THR A 206 21.19 18.14 -42.38
CA THR A 206 21.79 17.06 -43.17
C THR A 206 23.26 17.35 -43.50
N GLU A 207 23.60 18.57 -43.91
CA GLU A 207 24.98 19.01 -44.19
C GLU A 207 25.87 19.01 -42.94
N ALA A 208 25.30 19.28 -41.76
CA ALA A 208 25.99 19.21 -40.47
C ALA A 208 26.08 17.78 -39.90
N TYR A 209 25.39 16.80 -40.49
CA TYR A 209 25.33 15.43 -39.98
C TYR A 209 26.65 14.68 -40.21
N LYS A 210 27.03 13.81 -39.26
CA LYS A 210 28.28 13.06 -39.31
C LYS A 210 28.01 11.57 -39.54
N THR A 211 28.11 11.14 -40.80
CA THR A 211 27.99 9.74 -41.22
C THR A 211 28.79 8.78 -40.35
N ARG A 212 28.20 7.61 -40.09
CA ARG A 212 28.81 6.53 -39.28
C ARG A 212 29.14 5.33 -40.18
N PRO A 213 30.39 4.83 -40.16
CA PRO A 213 30.72 3.59 -40.87
C PRO A 213 29.84 2.43 -40.39
N PRO A 214 29.43 1.50 -41.27
CA PRO A 214 28.57 0.37 -40.88
C PRO A 214 29.09 -0.46 -39.69
N VAL A 215 30.41 -0.57 -39.53
CA VAL A 215 31.05 -1.26 -38.40
C VAL A 215 30.76 -0.57 -37.05
N VAL A 216 30.60 0.76 -37.03
CA VAL A 216 30.23 1.52 -35.82
C VAL A 216 28.76 1.30 -35.48
N ILE A 217 27.89 1.29 -36.49
CA ILE A 217 26.45 0.99 -36.34
C ILE A 217 26.26 -0.43 -35.79
N GLU A 218 26.91 -1.43 -36.38
CA GLU A 218 26.83 -2.82 -35.93
C GLU A 218 27.44 -3.03 -34.54
N THR A 219 28.49 -2.28 -34.18
CA THR A 219 29.01 -2.25 -32.80
C THR A 219 27.96 -1.70 -31.84
N ALA A 220 27.34 -0.56 -32.17
CA ALA A 220 26.31 0.05 -31.32
C ALA A 220 25.07 -0.87 -31.14
N LYS A 221 24.60 -1.55 -32.20
CA LYS A 221 23.50 -2.53 -32.09
C LYS A 221 23.83 -3.66 -31.11
N ARG A 222 25.08 -4.15 -31.11
CA ARG A 222 25.57 -5.18 -30.17
C ARG A 222 25.74 -4.66 -28.75
N SER A 223 26.18 -3.40 -28.58
CA SER A 223 26.21 -2.73 -27.28
C SER A 223 24.81 -2.61 -26.70
N LEU A 224 23.82 -2.10 -27.46
CA LEU A 224 22.42 -1.99 -27.02
C LEU A 224 21.82 -3.33 -26.57
N LEU A 225 22.05 -4.40 -27.33
CA LEU A 225 21.67 -5.79 -26.97
C LEU A 225 22.34 -6.32 -25.69
N THR A 226 23.43 -5.69 -25.26
CA THR A 226 24.16 -6.00 -24.02
C THR A 226 23.66 -5.12 -22.88
N CYS A 227 23.49 -3.82 -23.12
CA CYS A 227 22.87 -2.86 -22.19
C CYS A 227 21.46 -3.32 -21.76
N ALA A 228 20.60 -3.74 -22.70
CA ALA A 228 19.25 -4.23 -22.39
C ALA A 228 19.24 -5.49 -21.49
N LYS A 229 20.28 -6.34 -21.60
CA LYS A 229 20.47 -7.51 -20.71
C LYS A 229 21.02 -7.11 -19.35
N LEU A 230 21.84 -6.07 -19.27
CA LEU A 230 22.34 -5.52 -18.01
C LEU A 230 21.20 -4.87 -17.22
N VAL A 231 20.45 -3.97 -17.85
CA VAL A 231 19.25 -3.32 -17.29
C VAL A 231 18.25 -4.37 -16.79
N GLY A 232 17.95 -5.38 -17.63
CA GLY A 232 17.05 -6.48 -17.25
C GLY A 232 17.51 -7.28 -16.03
N ARG A 233 18.82 -7.57 -15.91
CA ARG A 233 19.39 -8.22 -14.72
C ARG A 233 19.35 -7.33 -13.48
N THR A 234 19.54 -6.02 -13.62
CA THR A 234 19.43 -5.08 -12.49
C THR A 234 18.00 -5.04 -11.96
N VAL A 235 16.99 -5.02 -12.85
CA VAL A 235 15.56 -5.14 -12.49
C VAL A 235 15.28 -6.45 -11.75
N GLU A 236 15.71 -7.59 -12.32
CA GLU A 236 15.51 -8.91 -11.72
C GLU A 236 16.16 -9.02 -10.31
N HIS A 237 17.39 -8.53 -10.16
CA HIS A 237 18.09 -8.48 -8.87
C HIS A 237 17.38 -7.55 -7.86
N ARG A 238 16.91 -6.38 -8.30
CA ARG A 238 16.18 -5.42 -7.45
C ARG A 238 14.88 -6.03 -6.92
N GLN A 239 14.08 -6.60 -7.81
CA GLN A 239 12.80 -7.24 -7.46
C GLN A 239 12.99 -8.41 -6.50
N ALA A 240 13.99 -9.27 -6.74
CA ALA A 240 14.33 -10.36 -5.82
C ALA A 240 14.74 -9.84 -4.43
N HIS A 241 15.53 -8.76 -4.37
CA HIS A 241 15.93 -8.14 -3.10
C HIS A 241 14.73 -7.55 -2.33
N GLU A 242 13.79 -6.91 -3.02
CA GLU A 242 12.59 -6.35 -2.39
C GLU A 242 11.61 -7.41 -1.91
N GLN A 243 11.47 -8.52 -2.63
CA GLN A 243 10.71 -9.68 -2.14
C GLN A 243 11.31 -10.25 -0.85
N VAL A 244 12.65 -10.38 -0.77
CA VAL A 244 13.33 -10.81 0.46
C VAL A 244 13.16 -9.79 1.60
N GLN A 245 13.27 -8.48 1.34
CA GLN A 245 13.00 -7.45 2.35
C GLN A 245 11.54 -7.45 2.83
N SER A 246 10.57 -7.64 1.92
CA SER A 246 9.16 -7.74 2.28
C SER A 246 8.91 -8.97 3.15
N LEU A 247 9.42 -10.14 2.77
CA LEU A 247 9.33 -11.38 3.56
C LEU A 247 9.94 -11.23 4.97
N ALA A 248 10.98 -10.41 5.12
CA ALA A 248 11.58 -10.09 6.42
C ALA A 248 10.74 -9.15 7.30
N LYS A 249 9.76 -8.42 6.74
CA LYS A 249 8.91 -7.47 7.50
C LYS A 249 7.66 -8.11 8.12
N PHE A 250 7.12 -9.20 7.56
CA PHE A 250 5.89 -9.84 8.07
C PHE A 250 5.88 -10.13 9.59
N PRO A 251 6.99 -10.54 10.25
CA PRO A 251 7.02 -10.67 11.71
C PRO A 251 6.80 -9.33 12.42
N SER A 252 7.45 -8.26 11.95
CA SER A 252 7.37 -6.90 12.49
C SER A 252 6.02 -6.23 12.26
N GLU A 253 5.33 -6.58 11.17
CA GLU A 253 4.01 -6.08 10.80
C GLU A 253 2.85 -6.88 11.46
N ASN A 254 3.14 -8.00 12.13
CA ASN A 254 2.13 -8.78 12.83
C ASN A 254 1.66 -8.06 14.12
N PRO A 255 0.35 -7.81 14.31
CA PRO A 255 -0.17 -7.12 15.50
C PRO A 255 -0.13 -7.97 16.79
N GLY A 256 0.08 -9.28 16.70
CA GLY A 256 0.34 -10.15 17.85
C GLY A 256 1.84 -10.35 18.10
N PRO A 257 2.29 -10.61 19.34
CA PRO A 257 3.67 -10.99 19.62
C PRO A 257 4.16 -12.17 18.75
N VAL A 258 5.31 -11.97 18.09
CA VAL A 258 6.02 -12.99 17.30
C VAL A 258 7.49 -13.01 17.73
N LEU A 259 7.89 -14.11 18.37
CA LEU A 259 9.23 -14.32 18.89
C LEU A 259 9.89 -15.55 18.27
N ARG A 260 11.23 -15.61 18.28
CA ARG A 260 12.02 -16.80 17.93
C ARG A 260 13.03 -17.08 19.03
N ILE A 261 13.07 -18.31 19.50
CA ILE A 261 13.91 -18.73 20.64
C ILE A 261 14.74 -19.94 20.20
N ALA A 262 16.06 -19.87 20.36
CA ALA A 262 16.99 -20.96 20.06
C ALA A 262 16.87 -22.12 21.06
N SER A 263 17.44 -23.28 20.73
CA SER A 263 17.41 -24.50 21.55
C SER A 263 18.11 -24.39 22.91
N ASP A 264 19.05 -23.44 23.07
CA ASP A 264 19.65 -23.06 24.36
C ASP A 264 18.80 -22.06 25.18
N GLY A 265 17.72 -21.55 24.57
CA GLY A 265 16.82 -20.56 25.13
C GLY A 265 17.15 -19.10 24.79
N ALA A 266 18.14 -18.81 23.94
CA ALA A 266 18.45 -17.44 23.52
C ALA A 266 17.35 -16.86 22.62
N LEU A 267 16.87 -15.65 22.94
CA LEU A 267 15.89 -14.92 22.14
C LEU A 267 16.54 -14.37 20.87
N LEU A 268 16.28 -14.98 19.72
CA LEU A 268 16.87 -14.60 18.43
C LEU A 268 16.12 -13.45 17.73
N HIS A 269 14.83 -13.30 17.98
CA HIS A 269 13.97 -12.28 17.38
C HIS A 269 12.76 -12.03 18.26
N ALA A 270 12.30 -10.78 18.31
CA ALA A 270 10.98 -10.39 18.81
C ALA A 270 10.46 -9.21 17.97
N ASN A 271 9.17 -9.22 17.62
CA ASN A 271 8.53 -8.09 16.94
C ASN A 271 8.10 -6.99 17.94
N PRO A 272 7.74 -5.77 17.47
CA PRO A 272 7.33 -4.68 18.37
C PRO A 272 6.14 -5.04 19.27
N ALA A 273 5.17 -5.82 18.76
CA ALA A 273 4.03 -6.29 19.56
C ALA A 273 4.43 -7.19 20.75
N SER A 274 5.67 -7.70 20.79
CA SER A 274 6.20 -8.51 21.89
C SER A 274 6.69 -7.69 23.09
N GLU A 275 6.82 -6.36 22.98
CA GLU A 275 7.37 -5.49 24.04
C GLU A 275 6.73 -5.72 25.43
N PRO A 276 5.39 -5.87 25.58
CA PRO A 276 4.77 -6.16 26.88
C PRO A 276 5.22 -7.49 27.50
N LEU A 277 5.41 -8.53 26.67
CA LEU A 277 5.84 -9.86 27.10
C LEU A 277 7.33 -9.87 27.49
N LEU A 278 8.16 -9.13 26.73
CA LEU A 278 9.58 -8.93 27.07
C LEU A 278 9.77 -8.13 28.36
N ALA A 279 8.89 -7.15 28.63
CA ALA A 279 8.91 -6.37 29.87
C ALA A 279 8.56 -7.21 31.11
N GLU A 280 7.62 -8.16 30.99
CA GLU A 280 7.33 -9.13 32.05
C GLU A 280 8.52 -10.07 32.28
N TRP A 281 9.06 -10.66 31.19
CA TRP A 281 10.17 -11.61 31.24
C TRP A 281 11.52 -10.97 31.61
N ARG A 282 11.63 -9.64 31.47
CA ARG A 282 12.85 -8.83 31.66
C ARG A 282 14.01 -9.35 30.80
N CYS A 283 13.71 -9.61 29.53
CA CYS A 283 14.61 -10.27 28.58
C CYS A 283 14.71 -9.45 27.28
N GLU A 284 15.93 -9.21 26.81
CA GLU A 284 16.21 -8.55 25.53
C GLU A 284 16.63 -9.57 24.45
N ILE A 285 16.66 -9.14 23.18
CA ILE A 285 17.16 -9.98 22.08
C ILE A 285 18.64 -10.31 22.31
N GLY A 286 19.00 -11.58 22.15
CA GLY A 286 20.31 -12.14 22.48
C GLY A 286 20.43 -12.70 23.92
N GLN A 287 19.46 -12.43 24.80
CA GLN A 287 19.45 -12.97 26.17
C GLN A 287 18.64 -14.27 26.26
N SER A 288 18.88 -15.07 27.29
CA SER A 288 18.13 -16.31 27.55
C SER A 288 16.77 -16.03 28.19
N VAL A 289 15.69 -16.58 27.64
CA VAL A 289 14.33 -16.45 28.20
C VAL A 289 14.22 -17.10 29.60
N PRO A 290 13.20 -16.76 30.42
CA PRO A 290 13.02 -17.35 31.75
C PRO A 290 12.92 -18.88 31.73
N GLN A 291 13.31 -19.54 32.83
CA GLN A 291 13.45 -21.00 32.90
C GLN A 291 12.21 -21.78 32.40
N PRO A 292 10.95 -21.45 32.79
CA PRO A 292 9.77 -22.17 32.29
C PRO A 292 9.62 -22.16 30.77
N TRP A 293 10.04 -21.07 30.11
CA TRP A 293 10.05 -20.96 28.65
C TRP A 293 11.18 -21.79 28.04
N ARG A 294 12.36 -21.86 28.66
CA ARG A 294 13.45 -22.74 28.20
C ARG A 294 13.10 -24.22 28.31
N ASP A 295 12.46 -24.62 29.41
CA ASP A 295 11.98 -25.99 29.60
C ASP A 295 10.95 -26.37 28.52
N LEU A 296 10.03 -25.45 28.21
CA LEU A 296 9.02 -25.59 27.15
C LEU A 296 9.64 -25.62 25.74
N VAL A 297 10.68 -24.83 25.46
CA VAL A 297 11.43 -24.88 24.19
C VAL A 297 12.07 -26.25 23.98
N VAL A 298 12.71 -26.81 25.02
CA VAL A 298 13.33 -28.14 24.97
C VAL A 298 12.27 -29.23 24.74
N GLU A 299 11.14 -29.18 25.45
CA GLU A 299 10.01 -30.11 25.26
C GLU A 299 9.43 -30.07 23.83
N VAL A 300 9.23 -28.86 23.29
CA VAL A 300 8.64 -28.66 21.95
C VAL A 300 9.60 -29.06 20.83
N LEU A 301 10.90 -28.79 20.98
CA LEU A 301 11.91 -29.30 20.05
C LEU A 301 12.03 -30.83 20.11
N ALA A 302 12.02 -31.43 21.30
CA ALA A 302 12.14 -32.88 21.47
C ALA A 302 10.91 -33.66 20.95
N SER A 303 9.72 -33.08 21.04
CA SER A 303 8.47 -33.66 20.51
C SER A 303 8.23 -33.38 19.01
N GLY A 304 8.98 -32.44 18.42
CA GLY A 304 8.83 -32.04 17.02
C GLY A 304 7.45 -31.48 16.63
N SER A 305 6.59 -31.21 17.62
CA SER A 305 5.17 -30.92 17.44
C SER A 305 4.81 -29.57 18.07
N PRO A 306 3.98 -28.73 17.43
CA PRO A 306 3.55 -27.47 18.04
C PRO A 306 2.77 -27.70 19.34
N LYS A 307 3.03 -26.87 20.35
CA LYS A 307 2.34 -26.88 21.65
C LYS A 307 1.70 -25.52 21.91
N GLN A 308 0.49 -25.52 22.43
CA GLN A 308 -0.24 -24.32 22.82
C GLN A 308 -0.32 -24.24 24.35
N VAL A 309 -0.11 -23.04 24.89
CA VAL A 309 -0.29 -22.70 26.31
C VAL A 309 -1.05 -21.39 26.42
N GLU A 310 -1.72 -21.17 27.56
CA GLU A 310 -2.33 -19.87 27.89
C GLU A 310 -1.48 -19.18 28.95
N HIS A 311 -1.30 -17.86 28.81
CA HIS A 311 -0.51 -17.03 29.70
C HIS A 311 -1.27 -15.75 30.05
N GLU A 312 -1.29 -15.38 31.32
CA GLU A 312 -2.01 -14.21 31.83
C GLU A 312 -1.03 -13.02 31.95
N LEU A 313 -1.27 -11.98 31.14
CA LEU A 313 -0.47 -10.76 31.07
C LEU A 313 -1.32 -9.58 31.55
N GLY A 314 -1.34 -9.36 32.86
CA GLY A 314 -2.25 -8.39 33.48
C GLY A 314 -3.71 -8.82 33.32
N ASP A 315 -4.54 -7.95 32.74
CA ASP A 315 -5.95 -8.25 32.44
C ASP A 315 -6.14 -9.02 31.12
N GLN A 316 -5.07 -9.28 30.35
CA GLN A 316 -5.13 -9.99 29.06
C GLN A 316 -4.76 -11.47 29.20
N VAL A 317 -5.51 -12.34 28.50
CA VAL A 317 -5.17 -13.75 28.32
C VAL A 317 -4.60 -13.96 26.93
N LEU A 318 -3.31 -14.31 26.85
CA LEU A 318 -2.63 -14.64 25.61
C LEU A 318 -2.62 -16.15 25.38
N ALA A 319 -3.16 -16.59 24.25
CA ALA A 319 -2.94 -17.93 23.74
C ALA A 319 -1.62 -17.96 22.96
N LEU A 320 -0.63 -18.68 23.47
CA LEU A 320 0.72 -18.76 22.92
C LEU A 320 0.92 -20.11 22.24
N THR A 321 1.25 -20.09 20.95
CA THR A 321 1.57 -21.28 20.14
C THR A 321 3.07 -21.32 19.89
N ILE A 322 3.74 -22.33 20.46
CA ILE A 322 5.16 -22.59 20.24
C ILE A 322 5.26 -23.66 19.15
N ALA A 323 5.86 -23.31 18.01
CA ALA A 323 6.05 -24.18 16.86
C ALA A 323 7.55 -24.47 16.63
N PRO A 324 7.99 -25.73 16.65
CA PRO A 324 9.40 -26.09 16.44
C PRO A 324 9.79 -26.03 14.96
N LEU A 325 11.02 -25.62 14.70
CA LEU A 325 11.72 -25.88 13.44
C LEU A 325 13.01 -26.65 13.77
N ALA A 326 12.85 -27.94 14.06
CA ALA A 326 13.89 -28.78 14.66
C ALA A 326 15.21 -28.82 13.84
N GLU A 327 15.13 -28.87 12.51
CA GLU A 327 16.29 -28.84 11.61
C GLU A 327 17.14 -27.57 11.74
N ALA A 328 16.52 -26.45 12.15
CA ALA A 328 17.18 -25.16 12.35
C ALA A 328 17.49 -24.87 13.83
N GLY A 329 17.18 -25.79 14.75
CA GLY A 329 17.52 -25.67 16.17
C GLY A 329 16.79 -24.55 16.93
N TYR A 330 15.61 -24.11 16.49
CA TYR A 330 14.84 -23.05 17.17
C TYR A 330 13.32 -23.33 17.15
N VAL A 331 12.59 -22.61 18.00
CA VAL A 331 11.12 -22.49 17.93
C VAL A 331 10.72 -21.08 17.51
N ASN A 332 9.59 -20.95 16.82
CA ASN A 332 8.85 -19.69 16.72
C ASN A 332 7.72 -19.71 17.76
N LEU A 333 7.46 -18.59 18.43
CA LEU A 333 6.35 -18.41 19.36
C LEU A 333 5.42 -17.32 18.81
N TYR A 334 4.15 -17.67 18.63
CA TYR A 334 3.10 -16.78 18.14
C TYR A 334 2.05 -16.57 19.23
N ALA A 335 1.77 -15.32 19.59
CA ALA A 335 0.76 -14.98 20.59
C ALA A 335 -0.50 -14.40 19.95
N ARG A 336 -1.67 -14.74 20.53
CA ARG A 336 -2.96 -14.13 20.19
C ARG A 336 -3.73 -13.81 21.46
N ASP A 337 -4.21 -12.58 21.58
CA ASP A 337 -5.18 -12.21 22.62
C ASP A 337 -6.47 -13.02 22.43
N VAL A 338 -6.90 -13.72 23.48
CA VAL A 338 -8.16 -14.48 23.54
C VAL A 338 -9.08 -14.00 24.67
N THR A 339 -8.77 -12.86 25.29
CA THR A 339 -9.50 -12.29 26.45
C THR A 339 -10.99 -12.11 26.14
N GLY A 340 -11.32 -11.49 24.99
CA GLY A 340 -12.70 -11.29 24.55
C GLY A 340 -13.43 -12.61 24.26
N GLN A 341 -12.73 -13.61 23.73
CA GLN A 341 -13.28 -14.96 23.51
C GLN A 341 -13.61 -15.63 24.85
N LYS A 342 -12.68 -15.61 25.80
CA LYS A 342 -12.86 -16.19 27.16
C LYS A 342 -14.01 -15.52 27.92
N GLN A 343 -14.14 -14.20 27.83
CA GLN A 343 -15.26 -13.46 28.43
C GLN A 343 -16.60 -13.86 27.80
N ALA A 344 -16.68 -14.00 26.47
CA ALA A 344 -17.89 -14.46 25.79
C ALA A 344 -18.25 -15.92 26.14
N GLU A 345 -17.25 -16.80 26.21
CA GLU A 345 -17.42 -18.20 26.63
C GLU A 345 -17.98 -18.31 28.06
N GLU A 346 -17.46 -17.53 29.03
CA GLU A 346 -17.99 -17.56 30.39
C GLU A 346 -19.39 -16.95 30.50
N GLN A 347 -19.68 -15.86 29.77
CA GLN A 347 -21.02 -15.29 29.70
C GLN A 347 -22.04 -16.27 29.11
N LEU A 348 -21.65 -17.03 28.07
CA LEU A 348 -22.48 -18.10 27.50
C LEU A 348 -22.67 -19.24 28.50
N ARG A 349 -21.60 -19.70 29.15
CA ARG A 349 -21.64 -20.76 30.18
C ARG A 349 -22.50 -20.36 31.37
N HIS A 350 -22.49 -19.10 31.78
CA HIS A 350 -23.37 -18.54 32.80
C HIS A 350 -24.83 -18.50 32.32
N SER A 351 -25.08 -18.06 31.09
CA SER A 351 -26.43 -18.03 30.50
C SER A 351 -27.07 -19.42 30.44
N GLN A 352 -26.32 -20.43 30.00
CA GLN A 352 -26.78 -21.82 29.93
C GLN A 352 -27.11 -22.40 31.32
N LYS A 353 -26.30 -22.08 32.34
CA LYS A 353 -26.60 -22.45 33.74
C LYS A 353 -27.92 -21.84 34.21
N MET A 354 -28.17 -20.55 33.93
CA MET A 354 -29.40 -19.87 34.33
C MET A 354 -30.63 -20.36 33.55
N GLU A 355 -30.49 -20.66 32.27
CA GLU A 355 -31.55 -21.30 31.47
C GLU A 355 -31.95 -22.67 32.04
N ALA A 356 -30.97 -23.52 32.38
CA ALA A 356 -31.22 -24.82 33.01
C ALA A 356 -31.92 -24.69 34.39
N VAL A 357 -31.50 -23.72 35.21
CA VAL A 357 -32.16 -23.40 36.48
C VAL A 357 -33.60 -22.89 36.25
N GLY A 358 -33.82 -22.04 35.26
CA GLY A 358 -35.14 -21.52 34.89
C GLY A 358 -36.10 -22.61 34.40
N LEU A 359 -35.61 -23.56 33.60
CA LEU A 359 -36.36 -24.74 33.14
C LEU A 359 -36.75 -25.66 34.31
N LEU A 360 -35.80 -25.98 35.19
CA LEU A 360 -36.05 -26.78 36.40
C LEU A 360 -37.06 -26.10 37.33
N ALA A 361 -36.89 -24.81 37.60
CA ALA A 361 -37.81 -24.00 38.40
C ALA A 361 -39.23 -23.99 37.82
N GLY A 362 -39.38 -23.84 36.50
CA GLY A 362 -40.67 -23.87 35.82
C GLY A 362 -41.38 -25.22 35.92
N GLY A 363 -40.64 -26.32 35.71
CA GLY A 363 -41.18 -27.68 35.85
C GLY A 363 -41.60 -28.03 37.28
N ILE A 364 -40.73 -27.71 38.25
CA ILE A 364 -41.00 -27.90 39.69
C ILE A 364 -42.22 -27.08 40.13
N ALA A 365 -42.30 -25.81 39.74
CA ALA A 365 -43.41 -24.94 40.09
C ALA A 365 -44.75 -25.39 39.45
N HIS A 366 -44.74 -25.84 38.19
CA HIS A 366 -45.93 -26.43 37.57
C HIS A 366 -46.42 -27.67 38.34
N TYR A 367 -45.51 -28.56 38.73
CA TYR A 367 -45.80 -29.76 39.52
C TYR A 367 -46.39 -29.44 40.91
N PHE A 368 -45.79 -28.49 41.64
CA PHE A 368 -46.32 -28.04 42.93
C PHE A 368 -47.68 -27.37 42.80
N ARG A 369 -47.89 -26.51 41.79
CA ARG A 369 -49.20 -25.88 41.55
C ARG A 369 -50.29 -26.93 41.33
N ASN A 370 -50.03 -27.95 40.52
CA ASN A 370 -51.01 -28.99 40.22
C ASN A 370 -51.37 -29.81 41.47
N ARG A 371 -50.40 -30.11 42.34
CA ARG A 371 -50.65 -30.74 43.64
C ARG A 371 -51.46 -29.83 44.59
N LEU A 372 -51.10 -28.56 44.68
CA LEU A 372 -51.80 -27.58 45.54
C LEU A 372 -53.26 -27.37 45.11
N MET A 373 -53.56 -27.36 43.81
CA MET A 373 -54.94 -27.28 43.32
C MET A 373 -55.79 -28.48 43.77
N VAL A 374 -55.26 -29.70 43.75
CA VAL A 374 -55.97 -30.90 44.23
C VAL A 374 -56.20 -30.85 45.75
N VAL A 375 -55.19 -30.46 46.53
CA VAL A 375 -55.34 -30.32 47.99
C VAL A 375 -56.37 -29.23 48.33
N LYS A 376 -56.34 -28.09 47.65
CA LYS A 376 -57.32 -27.01 47.85
C LYS A 376 -58.73 -27.48 47.48
N TRP A 377 -58.92 -28.13 46.33
CA TRP A 377 -60.23 -28.65 45.91
C TRP A 377 -60.82 -29.64 46.92
N CYS A 378 -60.00 -30.55 47.47
CA CYS A 378 -60.43 -31.45 48.53
C CYS A 378 -60.88 -30.70 49.79
N ALA A 379 -60.14 -29.66 50.20
CA ALA A 379 -60.44 -28.86 51.38
C ALA A 379 -61.69 -27.98 51.19
N ASP A 380 -61.81 -27.30 50.04
CA ASP A 380 -63.00 -26.52 49.65
C ASP A 380 -64.25 -27.40 49.71
N ARG A 381 -64.22 -28.58 49.07
CA ARG A 381 -65.36 -29.52 49.02
C ARG A 381 -65.78 -30.04 50.40
N LEU A 382 -64.83 -30.26 51.32
CA LEU A 382 -65.14 -30.69 52.70
C LEU A 382 -65.92 -29.61 53.47
N LEU A 383 -65.60 -28.33 53.23
CA LEU A 383 -66.33 -27.18 53.80
C LEU A 383 -67.71 -27.02 53.14
N GLU A 384 -67.78 -27.04 51.80
CA GLU A 384 -69.03 -26.91 51.04
C GLU A 384 -70.05 -28.00 51.40
N GLN A 385 -69.61 -29.25 51.50
CA GLN A 385 -70.48 -30.39 51.81
C GLN A 385 -70.77 -30.56 53.31
N SER A 386 -70.28 -29.62 54.16
CA SER A 386 -70.44 -29.66 55.62
C SER A 386 -70.01 -30.98 56.27
N LEU A 387 -68.97 -31.62 55.72
CA LEU A 387 -68.48 -32.94 56.14
C LEU A 387 -67.57 -32.90 57.38
N VAL A 388 -67.44 -31.73 58.00
CA VAL A 388 -66.61 -31.46 59.18
C VAL A 388 -67.38 -30.68 60.23
N ASN A 389 -67.15 -31.04 61.50
CA ASN A 389 -67.71 -30.35 62.66
C ASN A 389 -67.14 -28.93 62.81
N ASP A 390 -67.74 -28.14 63.71
CA ASP A 390 -67.42 -26.72 63.92
C ASP A 390 -65.94 -26.45 64.21
N GLU A 391 -65.28 -27.36 64.91
CA GLU A 391 -63.85 -27.34 65.21
C GLU A 391 -63.01 -27.65 63.94
N GLY A 392 -63.31 -28.75 63.25
CA GLY A 392 -62.65 -29.12 61.99
C GLY A 392 -62.86 -28.12 60.84
N ARG A 393 -63.96 -27.35 60.83
CA ARG A 393 -64.15 -26.25 59.86
C ARG A 393 -63.07 -25.19 59.99
N ALA A 394 -62.58 -24.89 61.20
CA ALA A 394 -61.50 -23.94 61.41
C ALA A 394 -60.16 -24.46 60.87
N GLU A 395 -59.85 -25.74 61.08
CA GLU A 395 -58.62 -26.36 60.57
C GLU A 395 -58.61 -26.46 59.03
N VAL A 396 -59.71 -26.91 58.42
CA VAL A 396 -59.80 -27.01 56.94
C VAL A 396 -59.74 -25.62 56.29
N ALA A 397 -60.30 -24.58 56.91
CA ALA A 397 -60.13 -23.20 56.46
C ALA A 397 -58.66 -22.74 56.49
N GLN A 398 -57.88 -23.15 57.50
CA GLN A 398 -56.43 -22.90 57.53
C GLN A 398 -55.68 -23.64 56.40
N ILE A 399 -56.10 -24.86 56.02
CA ILE A 399 -55.53 -25.61 54.88
C ILE A 399 -55.81 -24.88 53.55
N VAL A 400 -57.02 -24.35 53.35
CA VAL A 400 -57.36 -23.52 52.17
C VAL A 400 -56.50 -22.24 52.14
N ALA A 401 -56.35 -21.56 53.28
CA ALA A 401 -55.51 -20.36 53.37
C ALA A 401 -54.01 -20.66 53.15
N ALA A 402 -53.52 -21.80 53.64
CA ALA A 402 -52.13 -22.23 53.44
C ALA A 402 -51.84 -22.61 51.99
N THR A 403 -52.70 -23.42 51.37
CA THR A 403 -52.57 -23.79 49.94
C THR A 403 -52.64 -22.57 49.02
N GLY A 404 -53.47 -21.56 49.34
CA GLY A 404 -53.48 -20.26 48.66
C GLY A 404 -52.12 -19.56 48.68
N ARG A 405 -51.53 -19.36 49.88
CA ARG A 405 -50.19 -18.75 50.03
C ARG A 405 -49.09 -19.55 49.32
N SER A 406 -49.14 -20.88 49.40
CA SER A 406 -48.19 -21.75 48.67
C SER A 406 -48.35 -21.64 47.15
N ALA A 407 -49.58 -21.48 46.64
CA ALA A 407 -49.83 -21.30 45.21
C ALA A 407 -49.34 -19.93 44.70
N GLU A 408 -49.41 -18.88 45.53
CA GLU A 408 -48.82 -17.58 45.25
C GLU A 408 -47.29 -17.65 45.13
N LEU A 409 -46.59 -18.22 46.13
CA LEU A 409 -45.14 -18.43 46.10
C LEU A 409 -44.71 -19.26 44.87
N THR A 410 -45.46 -20.32 44.56
CA THR A 410 -45.26 -21.15 43.37
C THR A 410 -45.44 -20.36 42.07
N SER A 411 -46.32 -19.35 42.08
CA SER A 411 -46.56 -18.47 40.94
C SER A 411 -45.43 -17.44 40.75
N GLN A 412 -44.81 -16.98 41.83
CA GLN A 412 -43.60 -16.13 41.78
C GLN A 412 -42.42 -16.90 41.18
N LEU A 413 -42.23 -18.18 41.54
CA LEU A 413 -41.19 -19.04 40.94
C LEU A 413 -41.43 -19.29 39.43
N LEU A 414 -42.69 -19.45 39.02
CA LEU A 414 -43.09 -19.50 37.60
C LEU A 414 -42.88 -18.18 36.85
N ALA A 415 -43.04 -17.03 37.53
CA ALA A 415 -42.78 -15.72 36.94
C ALA A 415 -41.27 -15.44 36.79
N PHE A 416 -40.44 -15.92 37.71
CA PHE A 416 -38.98 -15.88 37.61
C PHE A 416 -38.50 -16.73 36.41
N SER A 417 -38.89 -18.01 36.37
CA SER A 417 -38.61 -18.95 35.26
C SER A 417 -38.93 -18.39 33.86
N ARG A 418 -40.00 -17.57 33.75
CA ARG A 418 -40.42 -16.95 32.48
C ARG A 418 -39.71 -15.65 32.12
N ARG A 419 -39.03 -14.98 33.06
CA ARG A 419 -38.31 -13.72 32.79
C ARG A 419 -36.97 -13.96 32.11
N ASP A 420 -36.22 -14.99 32.54
CA ASP A 420 -34.92 -15.29 31.94
C ASP A 420 -35.01 -15.81 30.48
N MET A 421 -36.15 -16.38 30.09
CA MET A 421 -36.43 -16.74 28.69
C MET A 421 -36.68 -15.53 27.77
N LEU A 422 -36.90 -14.32 28.33
CA LEU A 422 -37.18 -13.10 27.57
C LEU A 422 -35.95 -12.19 27.44
N ARG A 423 -34.81 -12.77 27.03
CA ARG A 423 -33.72 -11.97 26.47
C ARG A 423 -34.17 -11.40 25.11
N PRO A 424 -34.19 -10.07 24.91
CA PRO A 424 -34.49 -9.50 23.61
C PRO A 424 -33.37 -9.89 22.64
N LYS A 425 -33.73 -10.59 21.56
CA LYS A 425 -32.81 -10.85 20.47
C LYS A 425 -32.57 -9.52 19.74
N VAL A 426 -31.33 -9.05 19.72
CA VAL A 426 -30.95 -7.91 18.86
C VAL A 426 -31.28 -8.30 17.42
N MET A 427 -31.98 -7.40 16.72
CA MET A 427 -32.12 -7.45 15.27
C MET A 427 -31.15 -6.42 14.70
N ASP A 428 -30.41 -6.85 13.67
CA ASP A 428 -29.52 -6.02 12.86
C ASP A 428 -30.31 -5.04 11.96
#